data_AF-A0A1Y4F8J6-F1
#
_entry.id   AF-A0A1Y4F8J6-F1
#
_cell.length_a   1.000
_cell.length_b   1.000
_cell.length_c   1.000
_cell.angle_alpha   90.00
_cell.angle_beta   90.00
_cell.angle_gamma   90.00
#
_symmetry.space_group_name_H-M   'P 1'
#
loop_
_entity.id
_entity.type
_entity.pdbx_description
1 polymer ?
#
loop_
_entity_poly.entity_id
_entity_poly.type
_entity_poly.pdbx_seq_one_letter_code
_entity_poly.pdbx_strand_id
1 'polypeptide(L)'
;MNIVESILSDSDMTERTVYKNGEQLVFNMEKVQAFIETELSGYSTADQNIIKECLAFLVSDLDITDIDMRDTPERFYFDAVKAYLEDGHSIQDLDEIEDDSEVFDYCGI
;
A
#
# COMPACT_ATOMS: atom_id res chain seq x y z
N MET A 1 -2.54 16.07 16.48
CA MET A 1 -3.60 15.49 15.63
C MET A 1 -2.85 14.88 14.48
N ASN A 2 -2.63 13.57 14.56
CA ASN A 2 -1.77 12.86 13.62
C ASN A 2 -2.54 12.68 12.31
N ILE A 3 -1.89 12.85 11.16
CA ILE A 3 -2.51 12.59 9.84
C ILE A 3 -3.12 11.17 9.80
N VAL A 4 -2.46 10.24 10.50
CA VAL A 4 -2.89 8.86 10.75
C VAL A 4 -4.29 8.77 11.40
N GLU A 5 -4.60 9.60 12.40
CA GLU A 5 -5.90 9.59 13.08
C GLU A 5 -7.03 10.18 12.21
N SER A 6 -6.69 10.99 11.20
CA SER A 6 -7.67 11.56 10.26
C SER A 6 -8.05 10.60 9.15
N ILE A 7 -7.19 9.62 8.83
CA ILE A 7 -7.45 8.63 7.78
C ILE A 7 -8.23 7.43 8.37
N LEU A 8 -8.03 7.14 9.65
CA LEU A 8 -8.61 5.98 10.35
C LEU A 8 -10.06 6.15 10.85
N SER A 9 -10.66 7.34 10.73
CA SER A 9 -12.08 7.51 11.05
C SER A 9 -13.02 7.14 9.90
N ASP A 10 -12.48 6.92 8.69
CA ASP A 10 -13.28 6.69 7.50
C ASP A 10 -13.16 5.24 7.02
N SER A 11 -14.26 4.53 7.24
CA SER A 11 -14.73 3.45 6.37
C SER A 11 -14.87 3.81 4.88
N ASP A 12 -14.46 5.03 4.48
CA ASP A 12 -14.83 5.68 3.21
C ASP A 12 -13.68 5.76 2.18
N MET A 13 -12.51 5.16 2.42
CA MET A 13 -11.45 5.07 1.41
C MET A 13 -11.34 3.67 0.79
N THR A 14 -12.48 3.13 0.37
CA THR A 14 -12.57 1.83 -0.32
C THR A 14 -11.83 1.86 -1.66
N GLU A 15 -11.78 3.03 -2.30
CA GLU A 15 -11.24 3.21 -3.64
C GLU A 15 -10.39 4.48 -3.76
N ARG A 16 -9.26 4.38 -4.47
CA ARG A 16 -8.36 5.49 -4.81
C ARG A 16 -8.12 5.51 -6.31
N THR A 17 -8.13 6.69 -6.91
CA THR A 17 -7.76 6.84 -8.32
C THR A 17 -6.24 6.82 -8.46
N VAL A 18 -5.74 5.99 -9.37
CA VAL A 18 -4.32 5.98 -9.78
C VAL A 18 -4.23 6.16 -11.29
N TYR A 19 -3.11 6.66 -11.80
CA TYR A 19 -2.92 6.89 -13.23
C TYR A 19 -1.79 6.00 -13.78
N LYS A 20 -2.01 5.44 -14.98
CA LYS A 20 -1.00 4.65 -15.72
C LYS A 20 -1.00 5.07 -17.18
N ASN A 21 0.11 5.59 -17.71
CA ASN A 21 0.17 6.05 -19.11
C ASN A 21 -0.98 7.01 -19.49
N GLY A 22 -1.48 7.81 -18.54
CA GLY A 22 -2.65 8.68 -18.72
C GLY A 22 -4.03 7.99 -18.64
N GLU A 23 -4.08 6.68 -18.41
CA GLU A 23 -5.31 5.93 -18.10
C GLU A 23 -5.64 6.03 -16.61
N GLN A 24 -6.91 6.32 -16.30
CA GLN A 24 -7.41 6.34 -14.94
C GLN A 24 -7.79 4.92 -14.50
N LEU A 25 -7.18 4.47 -13.41
CA LEU A 25 -7.44 3.18 -12.77
C LEU A 25 -7.94 3.41 -11.34
N VAL A 26 -8.57 2.36 -10.79
CA VAL A 26 -9.08 2.38 -9.42
C VAL A 26 -8.35 1.32 -8.60
N PHE A 27 -7.62 1.77 -7.59
CA PHE A 27 -7.08 0.93 -6.54
C PHE A 27 -8.18 0.69 -5.49
N ASN A 28 -8.46 -0.57 -5.16
CA ASN A 28 -9.50 -0.94 -4.21
C ASN A 28 -8.94 -1.64 -2.96
N MET A 29 -9.16 -1.04 -1.79
CA MET A 29 -8.61 -1.52 -0.53
C MET A 29 -9.22 -2.86 -0.06
N GLU A 30 -10.44 -3.21 -0.48
CA GLU A 30 -11.04 -4.52 -0.16
C GLU A 30 -10.33 -5.66 -0.88
N LYS A 31 -9.81 -5.42 -2.09
CA LYS A 31 -8.98 -6.44 -2.77
C LYS A 31 -7.65 -6.63 -2.06
N VAL A 32 -7.05 -5.54 -1.57
CA VAL A 32 -5.85 -5.59 -0.73
C VAL A 32 -6.11 -6.36 0.56
N GLN A 33 -7.25 -6.13 1.21
CA GLN A 33 -7.65 -6.89 2.39
C GLN A 33 -7.63 -8.40 2.11
N ALA A 34 -8.18 -8.81 0.97
CA ALA A 34 -8.17 -10.21 0.58
C ALA A 34 -6.74 -10.77 0.39
N PHE A 35 -5.80 -9.99 -0.17
CA PHE A 35 -4.40 -10.40 -0.29
C PHE A 35 -3.71 -10.53 1.07
N ILE A 36 -3.92 -9.57 1.97
CA ILE A 36 -3.36 -9.61 3.33
C ILE A 36 -3.88 -10.84 4.09
N GLU A 37 -5.19 -11.10 4.05
CA GLU A 37 -5.79 -12.24 4.74
C GLU A 37 -5.35 -13.59 4.17
N THR A 38 -5.06 -13.67 2.87
CA THR A 38 -4.64 -14.91 2.23
C THR A 38 -3.14 -15.16 2.33
N GLU A 39 -2.32 -14.14 2.06
CA GLU A 39 -0.88 -14.27 1.91
C GLU A 39 -0.09 -13.84 3.16
N LEU A 40 -0.66 -12.98 4.01
CA LEU A 40 -0.06 -12.50 5.26
C LEU A 40 -0.88 -12.95 6.49
N SER A 41 -1.58 -14.07 6.39
CA SER A 41 -2.41 -14.64 7.47
C SER A 41 -1.65 -14.94 8.78
N GLY A 42 -0.32 -15.02 8.73
CA GLY A 42 0.53 -15.20 9.91
C GLY A 42 0.74 -13.93 10.75
N TYR A 43 0.40 -12.76 10.20
CA TYR A 43 0.54 -11.48 10.88
C TYR A 43 -0.64 -11.18 11.80
N SER A 44 -0.39 -10.44 12.89
CA SER A 44 -1.45 -10.05 13.81
C SER A 44 -2.39 -9.03 13.16
N THR A 45 -3.60 -8.87 13.69
CA THR A 45 -4.53 -7.85 13.18
C THR A 45 -3.95 -6.42 13.27
N ALA A 46 -3.14 -6.14 14.29
CA ALA A 46 -2.47 -4.84 14.42
C ALA A 46 -1.48 -4.62 13.26
N ASP A 47 -0.64 -5.62 12.99
CA ASP A 47 0.32 -5.59 11.89
C ASP A 47 -0.36 -5.46 10.52
N GLN A 48 -1.45 -6.20 10.32
CA GLN A 48 -2.24 -6.12 9.09
C GLN A 48 -2.83 -4.71 8.89
N ASN A 49 -3.17 -4.00 9.96
CA ASN A 49 -3.64 -2.62 9.83
C ASN A 49 -2.51 -1.66 9.48
N ILE A 50 -1.31 -1.81 10.05
CA ILE A 50 -0.12 -1.03 9.66
C ILE A 50 0.17 -1.21 8.16
N ILE A 51 0.10 -2.45 7.66
CA ILE A 51 0.28 -2.75 6.24
C ILE A 51 -0.75 -2.02 5.37
N LYS A 52 -2.03 -1.99 5.78
CA LYS A 52 -3.07 -1.26 5.04
C LYS A 52 -2.84 0.24 5.06
N GLU A 53 -2.41 0.79 6.19
CA GLU A 53 -2.12 2.21 6.35
C GLU A 53 -0.96 2.62 5.44
N CYS A 54 0.11 1.83 5.42
CA CYS A 54 1.22 2.00 4.48
C CYS A 54 0.73 1.97 3.03
N LEU A 55 -0.02 0.94 2.62
CA LEU A 55 -0.55 0.84 1.25
C LEU A 55 -1.47 2.02 0.89
N ALA A 56 -2.30 2.49 1.82
CA ALA A 56 -3.15 3.66 1.62
C ALA A 56 -2.33 4.94 1.47
N PHE A 57 -1.27 5.08 2.26
CA PHE A 57 -0.34 6.21 2.24
C PHE A 57 0.40 6.26 0.90
N LEU A 58 1.03 5.15 0.51
CA LEU A 58 1.70 5.00 -0.79
C LEU A 58 0.75 5.45 -1.91
N VAL A 59 -0.45 4.88 -1.99
CA VAL A 59 -1.42 5.25 -3.04
C VAL A 59 -1.89 6.71 -2.97
N SER A 60 -1.82 7.38 -1.81
CA SER A 60 -2.31 8.74 -1.63
C SER A 60 -1.33 9.85 -1.97
N ASP A 61 -0.03 9.61 -1.84
CA ASP A 61 1.01 10.63 -2.05
C ASP A 61 1.48 10.72 -3.51
N LEU A 62 1.05 9.76 -4.32
CA LEU A 62 1.63 9.57 -5.63
C LEU A 62 1.00 10.44 -6.71
N ASP A 63 1.74 11.45 -7.12
CA ASP A 63 1.69 12.07 -8.45
C ASP A 63 2.30 11.10 -9.49
N ILE A 64 1.92 9.82 -9.44
CA ILE A 64 2.41 8.79 -10.35
C ILE A 64 1.88 9.07 -11.74
N THR A 65 2.83 9.31 -12.63
CA THR A 65 2.57 9.46 -14.06
C THR A 65 2.89 8.19 -14.85
N ASP A 66 3.64 7.23 -14.28
CA ASP A 66 3.91 5.96 -14.95
C ASP A 66 4.41 4.86 -14.00
N ILE A 67 3.51 3.97 -13.54
CA ILE A 67 3.93 2.62 -13.12
C ILE A 67 3.75 1.69 -14.31
N ASP A 68 4.84 1.07 -14.78
CA ASP A 68 4.77 -0.07 -15.71
C ASP A 68 4.40 -1.36 -14.96
N MET A 69 3.20 -1.36 -14.36
CA MET A 69 2.68 -2.53 -13.64
C MET A 69 2.18 -3.57 -14.64
N ARG A 70 2.61 -4.82 -14.48
CA ARG A 70 2.08 -5.96 -15.25
C ARG A 70 0.70 -6.41 -14.76
N ASP A 71 0.41 -6.14 -13.49
CA ASP A 71 -0.80 -6.58 -12.78
C ASP A 71 -1.70 -5.40 -12.39
N THR A 72 -2.66 -5.63 -11.49
CA THR A 72 -3.55 -4.58 -10.97
C THR A 72 -2.80 -3.69 -9.95
N PRO A 73 -3.24 -2.43 -9.75
CA PRO A 73 -2.63 -1.55 -8.75
C PRO A 73 -2.54 -2.23 -7.38
N GLU A 74 -3.62 -2.88 -6.94
CA GLU A 74 -3.68 -3.52 -5.62
C GLU A 74 -2.63 -4.60 -5.46
N ARG A 75 -2.43 -5.42 -6.51
CA ARG A 75 -1.43 -6.49 -6.49
C ARG A 75 -0.03 -5.91 -6.48
N PHE A 76 0.20 -4.89 -7.30
CA PHE A 76 1.48 -4.23 -7.44
C PHE A 76 1.99 -3.65 -6.11
N TYR A 77 1.20 -2.81 -5.44
CA TYR A 77 1.62 -2.20 -4.17
C TYR A 77 1.71 -3.25 -3.05
N PHE A 78 0.81 -4.24 -3.04
CA PHE A 78 0.87 -5.32 -2.06
C PHE A 78 2.17 -6.13 -2.18
N ASP A 79 2.54 -6.53 -3.41
CA ASP A 79 3.76 -7.31 -3.65
C ASP A 79 5.02 -6.52 -3.25
N ALA A 80 5.00 -5.19 -3.36
CA ALA A 80 6.10 -4.34 -2.92
C ALA A 80 6.26 -4.29 -1.41
N VAL A 81 5.17 -4.06 -0.66
CA VAL A 81 5.21 -4.10 0.81
C VAL A 81 5.62 -5.50 1.29
N LYS A 82 5.14 -6.54 0.61
CA LYS A 82 5.56 -7.92 0.89
C LYS A 82 7.05 -8.13 0.63
N ALA A 83 7.59 -7.65 -0.48
CA ALA A 83 9.01 -7.74 -0.80
C ALA A 83 9.87 -6.99 0.23
N TYR A 84 9.44 -5.80 0.66
CA TYR A 84 10.08 -5.03 1.72
C TYR A 84 10.16 -5.84 3.03
N LEU A 85 9.07 -6.48 3.44
CA LEU A 85 9.06 -7.36 4.61
C LEU A 85 9.92 -8.63 4.43
N GLU A 86 9.93 -9.21 3.23
CA GLU A 86 10.74 -10.41 2.91
C GLU A 86 12.25 -10.12 2.86
N ASP A 87 12.66 -8.88 2.60
CA ASP A 87 14.06 -8.44 2.66
C ASP A 87 14.57 -8.24 4.10
N GLY A 88 13.69 -8.41 5.09
CA GLY A 88 14.03 -8.40 6.51
C GLY A 88 13.75 -7.08 7.22
N HIS A 89 13.11 -6.12 6.55
CA HIS A 89 12.58 -4.92 7.21
C HIS A 89 11.43 -5.29 8.14
N SER A 90 11.31 -4.53 9.21
CA SER A 90 10.29 -4.75 10.23
C SER A 90 9.01 -4.02 9.91
N ILE A 91 7.92 -4.45 10.53
CA ILE A 91 6.63 -3.78 10.43
C ILE A 91 6.67 -2.39 11.09
N GLN A 92 7.56 -2.20 12.08
CA GLN A 92 7.76 -0.88 12.69
C GLN A 92 8.32 0.11 11.67
N ASP A 93 9.17 -0.36 10.76
CA ASP A 93 9.71 0.48 9.69
C ASP A 93 8.58 0.95 8.76
N LEU A 94 7.55 0.11 8.50
CA LEU A 94 6.37 0.51 7.72
C LEU A 94 5.54 1.62 8.39
N ASP A 95 5.44 1.60 9.71
CA ASP A 95 4.72 2.62 10.50
C ASP A 95 5.49 3.96 10.54
N GLU A 96 6.80 3.90 10.33
CA GLU A 96 7.71 5.04 10.31
C GLU A 96 8.03 5.54 8.88
N ILE A 97 7.38 5.01 7.84
CA ILE A 97 7.56 5.50 6.47
C ILE A 97 7.05 6.96 6.39
N GLU A 98 8.01 7.88 6.33
CA GLU A 98 7.77 9.30 6.06
C GLU A 98 8.00 9.66 4.57
N ASP A 99 8.73 8.83 3.83
CA ASP A 99 9.08 8.99 2.40
C ASP A 99 8.79 7.69 1.66
N ASP A 100 7.91 7.77 0.66
CA ASP A 100 7.37 6.62 -0.06
C ASP A 100 8.38 5.97 -1.03
N SER A 101 9.46 6.68 -1.37
CA SER A 101 10.48 6.25 -2.35
C SER A 101 11.21 4.95 -1.98
N GLU A 102 11.44 4.68 -0.69
CA GLU A 102 12.18 3.47 -0.27
C GLU A 102 11.39 2.18 -0.52
N VAL A 103 10.06 2.21 -0.42
CA VAL A 103 9.23 1.04 -0.75
C VAL A 103 9.09 0.89 -2.27
N PHE A 104 9.13 2.00 -3.02
CA PHE A 104 9.07 1.98 -4.48
C PHE A 104 10.28 1.34 -5.15
N ASP A 105 11.48 1.44 -4.56
CA ASP A 105 12.66 0.73 -5.05
C ASP A 105 12.44 -0.80 -5.09
N TYR A 106 11.62 -1.35 -4.19
CA TYR A 106 11.25 -2.78 -4.17
C TYR A 106 10.10 -3.11 -5.14
N CYS A 107 9.33 -2.11 -5.56
CA CYS A 107 8.34 -2.25 -6.64
C CYS A 107 9.00 -2.42 -8.02
N GLY A 108 10.29 -2.09 -8.16
CA GLY A 108 11.03 -2.18 -9.42
C GLY A 108 10.64 -1.14 -10.47
N ILE A 109 10.20 0.06 -10.04
CA ILE A 109 9.94 1.21 -10.91
C ILE A 109 11.18 2.10 -10.98
#